data_AF-A0A0K6IS94-F1
#
_entry.id   AF-A0A0K6IS94-F1
#
_cell.length_a   1.000
_cell.length_b   1.000
_cell.length_c   1.000
_cell.angle_alpha   90.00
_cell.angle_beta   90.00
_cell.angle_gamma   90.00
#
_symmetry.space_group_name_H-M   'P 1'
#
loop_
_entity.id
_entity.type
_entity.pdbx_description
1 polymer ?
#
loop_
_entity_poly.entity_id
_entity_poly.type
_entity_poly.pdbx_seq_one_letter_code
_entity_poly.pdbx_strand_id
1 'polypeptide(L)'
;MATFTTYYLEMHSPHQLNAKTLPESLNIVECEQPQYEFNRFLYQLVGGAWDWGDLDSFTDKQWQARVEDKNLRTWVAYYRGSIAGYYELYRPDGVNTEIKYFGLSQGNIGKGFGGALLSQAITSAWEWSGTQRVWVHTCTLDHPNALNNYMSRGMKVFKEETSALT
;
A
#
# COMPACT_ATOMS: atom_id res chain seq x y z
N MET A 1 12.38 23.54 -14.33
CA MET A 1 12.50 22.07 -14.20
C MET A 1 11.20 21.58 -13.58
N ALA A 2 10.64 20.47 -14.07
CA ALA A 2 9.46 19.90 -13.45
C ALA A 2 9.83 19.35 -12.05
N THR A 3 8.94 19.46 -11.08
CA THR A 3 9.16 19.03 -9.69
C THR A 3 8.03 18.13 -9.25
N PHE A 4 8.28 17.26 -8.29
CA PHE A 4 7.25 16.50 -7.59
C PHE A 4 7.35 16.71 -6.09
N THR A 5 6.22 16.64 -5.39
CA THR A 5 6.17 16.73 -3.93
C THR A 5 5.79 15.39 -3.34
N THR A 6 6.58 14.92 -2.38
CA THR A 6 6.30 13.72 -1.57
C THR A 6 5.70 14.16 -0.23
N TYR A 7 4.53 13.61 0.08
CA TYR A 7 3.83 13.76 1.35
C TYR A 7 4.07 12.51 2.19
N TYR A 8 4.49 12.69 3.43
CA TYR A 8 4.58 11.62 4.40
C TYR A 8 3.44 11.76 5.40
N LEU A 9 2.67 10.68 5.56
CA LEU A 9 1.49 10.65 6.41
C LEU A 9 1.62 9.58 7.49
N GLU A 10 1.00 9.83 8.63
CA GLU A 10 1.04 8.94 9.78
C GLU A 10 -0.29 8.85 10.54
N MET A 11 -0.40 7.80 11.35
CA MET A 11 -1.47 7.52 12.31
C MET A 11 -0.85 6.87 13.55
N HIS A 12 -1.22 7.32 14.75
CA HIS A 12 -0.67 6.87 16.04
C HIS A 12 -1.68 6.11 16.91
N SER A 13 -2.93 5.98 16.45
CA SER A 13 -3.93 5.17 17.13
C SER A 13 -4.94 4.58 16.16
N PRO A 14 -5.38 3.31 16.33
CA PRO A 14 -6.44 2.72 15.52
C PRO A 14 -7.77 3.49 15.60
N HIS A 15 -8.02 4.23 16.69
CA HIS A 15 -9.23 5.06 16.83
C HIS A 15 -9.26 6.28 15.91
N GLN A 16 -8.14 6.64 15.30
CA GLN A 16 -8.07 7.72 14.30
C GLN A 16 -8.56 7.25 12.93
N LEU A 17 -8.68 5.94 12.71
CA LEU A 17 -9.18 5.40 11.46
C LEU A 17 -10.64 5.80 11.27
N ASN A 18 -10.88 6.70 10.33
CA ASN A 18 -12.18 6.78 9.69
C ASN A 18 -12.22 5.61 8.71
N ALA A 19 -13.02 4.58 8.95
CA ALA A 19 -13.09 3.39 8.10
C ALA A 19 -14.15 3.56 7.00
N LYS A 20 -13.90 2.98 5.82
CA LYS A 20 -14.89 2.81 4.75
C LYS A 20 -15.30 1.34 4.70
N THR A 21 -16.60 1.08 4.68
CA THR A 21 -17.15 -0.27 4.60
C THR A 21 -16.61 -1.04 3.40
N LEU A 22 -16.18 -2.28 3.64
CA LEU A 22 -15.79 -3.21 2.59
C LEU A 22 -17.02 -3.65 1.79
N PRO A 23 -17.07 -3.44 0.47
CA PRO A 23 -18.16 -3.96 -0.35
C PRO A 23 -18.16 -5.49 -0.34
N GLU A 24 -19.33 -6.14 -0.24
CA GLU A 24 -19.46 -7.61 -0.24
C GLU A 24 -18.84 -8.28 -1.48
N SER A 25 -18.72 -7.54 -2.58
CA SER A 25 -18.12 -8.02 -3.83
C SER A 25 -16.59 -8.03 -3.84
N LEU A 26 -15.95 -7.46 -2.81
CA LEU A 26 -14.50 -7.36 -2.67
C LEU A 26 -14.03 -8.24 -1.52
N ASN A 27 -13.26 -9.27 -1.82
CA ASN A 27 -12.64 -10.13 -0.82
C ASN A 27 -11.17 -9.72 -0.65
N ILE A 28 -10.67 -9.60 0.58
CA ILE A 28 -9.26 -9.26 0.85
C ILE A 28 -8.65 -10.37 1.69
N VAL A 29 -7.53 -10.94 1.22
CA VAL A 29 -6.88 -12.11 1.84
C VAL A 29 -5.40 -11.86 1.99
N GLU A 30 -4.84 -12.26 3.12
CA GLU A 30 -3.39 -12.25 3.35
C GLU A 30 -2.71 -13.39 2.60
N CYS A 31 -1.54 -13.12 2.01
CA CYS A 31 -0.64 -14.12 1.47
C CYS A 31 0.23 -14.69 2.60
N GLU A 32 -0.35 -15.53 3.47
CA GLU A 32 0.37 -16.11 4.62
C GLU A 32 1.52 -17.04 4.23
N GLN A 33 1.44 -17.66 3.03
CA GLN A 33 2.54 -18.38 2.42
C GLN A 33 3.25 -17.44 1.43
N PRO A 34 4.48 -16.97 1.73
CA PRO A 34 5.21 -16.09 0.84
C PRO A 34 5.49 -16.77 -0.51
N GLN A 35 5.25 -16.04 -1.61
CA GLN A 35 5.52 -16.49 -2.98
C GLN A 35 6.01 -15.31 -3.82
N TYR A 36 7.32 -15.23 -4.03
CA TYR A 36 7.93 -14.03 -4.60
C TYR A 36 7.49 -13.73 -6.04
N GLU A 37 7.20 -14.77 -6.83
CA GLU A 37 6.70 -14.63 -8.20
C GLU A 37 5.33 -13.94 -8.20
N PHE A 38 4.51 -14.22 -7.18
CA PHE A 38 3.20 -13.61 -7.04
C PHE A 38 3.32 -12.14 -6.63
N ASN A 39 4.17 -11.80 -5.66
CA ASN A 39 4.45 -10.41 -5.28
C ASN A 39 5.01 -9.59 -6.46
N ARG A 40 5.93 -10.17 -7.23
CA ARG A 40 6.45 -9.54 -8.45
C ARG A 40 5.34 -9.28 -9.46
N PHE A 41 4.46 -10.26 -9.68
CA PHE A 41 3.30 -10.09 -10.56
C PHE A 41 2.35 -8.99 -10.07
N LEU A 42 2.04 -8.94 -8.76
CA LEU A 42 1.18 -7.91 -8.16
C LEU A 42 1.78 -6.51 -8.32
N TYR A 43 3.08 -6.38 -8.06
CA TYR A 43 3.84 -5.14 -8.25
C TYR A 43 3.72 -4.62 -9.68
N GLN A 44 3.93 -5.49 -10.67
CA GLN A 44 3.81 -5.12 -12.08
C GLN A 44 2.36 -4.80 -12.48
N LEU A 45 1.39 -5.62 -12.05
CA LEU A 45 -0.03 -5.48 -12.39
C LEU A 45 -0.63 -4.15 -11.89
N VAL A 46 -0.26 -3.73 -10.68
CA VAL A 46 -0.84 -2.55 -10.03
C VAL A 46 0.04 -1.32 -10.18
N GLY A 47 1.36 -1.48 -10.13
CA GLY A 47 2.34 -0.40 -10.23
C GLY A 47 2.64 0.06 -11.65
N GLY A 48 2.43 -0.79 -12.67
CA GLY A 48 2.81 -0.47 -14.05
C GLY A 48 2.11 0.74 -14.67
N ALA A 49 1.00 1.21 -14.09
CA ALA A 49 0.31 2.44 -14.52
C ALA A 49 0.83 3.73 -13.83
N TRP A 50 1.70 3.60 -12.83
CA TRP A 50 2.15 4.69 -11.94
C TRP A 50 3.69 4.78 -11.88
N ASP A 51 4.39 4.32 -12.91
CA ASP A 51 5.86 4.33 -13.02
C ASP A 51 6.60 3.72 -11.81
N TRP A 52 6.02 2.69 -11.19
CA TRP A 52 6.73 1.90 -10.19
C TRP A 52 7.85 1.12 -10.89
N GLY A 53 9.09 1.57 -10.69
CA GLY A 53 10.29 0.94 -11.28
C GLY A 53 11.40 0.64 -10.28
N ASP A 54 11.20 0.89 -8.98
CA ASP A 54 12.22 0.68 -7.95
C ASP A 54 12.61 -0.79 -7.77
N LEU A 55 11.74 -1.73 -8.16
CA LEU A 55 12.00 -3.17 -8.08
C LEU A 55 12.23 -3.85 -9.44
N ASP A 56 12.25 -3.11 -10.56
CA ASP A 56 12.37 -3.70 -11.90
C ASP A 56 13.69 -4.44 -12.11
N SER A 57 14.75 -3.99 -11.45
CA SER A 57 16.09 -4.59 -11.53
C SER A 57 16.31 -5.75 -10.54
N PHE A 58 15.31 -6.09 -9.71
CA PHE A 58 15.45 -7.18 -8.74
C PHE A 58 15.59 -8.53 -9.43
N THR A 59 16.64 -9.26 -9.05
CA THR A 59 16.78 -10.69 -9.34
C THR A 59 15.77 -11.51 -8.54
N ASP A 60 15.51 -12.74 -8.98
CA ASP A 60 14.63 -13.67 -8.26
C ASP A 60 15.06 -13.88 -6.80
N LYS A 61 16.37 -13.94 -6.53
CA LYS A 61 16.89 -14.05 -5.15
C LYS A 61 16.58 -12.82 -4.29
N GLN A 62 16.60 -11.62 -4.88
CA GLN A 62 16.26 -10.39 -4.16
C GLN A 62 14.76 -10.30 -3.89
N TRP A 63 13.93 -10.70 -4.87
CA TRP A 63 12.49 -10.85 -4.67
C TRP A 63 12.18 -11.86 -3.57
N GLN A 64 12.79 -13.04 -3.61
CA GLN A 64 12.62 -14.08 -2.61
C GLN A 64 13.02 -13.57 -1.21
N ALA A 65 14.22 -13.01 -1.06
CA ALA A 65 14.69 -12.49 0.23
C ALA A 65 13.78 -11.39 0.79
N ARG A 66 13.24 -10.52 -0.06
CA ARG A 66 12.29 -9.47 0.34
C ARG A 66 10.98 -10.07 0.84
N VAL A 67 10.40 -11.00 0.07
CA VAL A 67 9.05 -11.53 0.30
C VAL A 67 9.02 -12.53 1.46
N GLU A 68 10.12 -13.25 1.70
CA GLU A 68 10.28 -14.13 2.85
C GLU A 68 10.73 -13.40 4.13
N ASP A 69 11.00 -12.08 4.08
CA ASP A 69 11.27 -11.31 5.29
C ASP A 69 10.03 -11.30 6.19
N LYS A 70 10.18 -11.77 7.43
CA LYS A 70 9.13 -11.74 8.47
C LYS A 70 8.59 -10.34 8.77
N ASN A 71 9.31 -9.29 8.36
CA ASN A 71 8.90 -7.91 8.51
C ASN A 71 8.06 -7.41 7.34
N LEU A 72 7.82 -8.22 6.31
CA LEU A 72 6.92 -7.92 5.19
C LEU A 72 5.70 -8.84 5.23
N ARG A 73 4.51 -8.27 5.04
CA ARG A 73 3.25 -9.01 4.89
C ARG A 73 2.48 -8.46 3.70
N THR A 74 1.79 -9.33 2.95
CA THR A 74 1.12 -8.96 1.69
C THR A 74 -0.34 -9.36 1.73
N TRP A 75 -1.23 -8.50 1.23
CA TRP A 75 -2.65 -8.80 1.06
C TRP A 75 -3.10 -8.51 -0.36
N VAL A 76 -4.05 -9.30 -0.85
CA VAL A 76 -4.61 -9.17 -2.19
C VAL A 76 -6.12 -9.00 -2.09
N ALA A 77 -6.62 -8.01 -2.83
CA ALA A 77 -8.03 -7.79 -3.04
C ALA A 77 -8.49 -8.52 -4.31
N TYR A 78 -9.57 -9.29 -4.21
CA TYR A 78 -10.19 -10.03 -5.29
C TYR A 78 -11.60 -9.51 -5.55
N TYR A 79 -11.91 -9.24 -6.82
CA TYR A 79 -13.25 -8.90 -7.29
C TYR A 79 -13.65 -9.89 -8.36
N ARG A 80 -14.68 -10.70 -8.07
CA ARG A 80 -15.21 -11.73 -8.98
C ARG A 80 -14.14 -12.67 -9.55
N GLY A 81 -13.19 -13.10 -8.70
CA GLY A 81 -12.13 -14.05 -9.04
C GLY A 81 -10.87 -13.43 -9.64
N SER A 82 -10.88 -12.15 -10.00
CA SER A 82 -9.70 -11.44 -10.52
C SER A 82 -9.11 -10.49 -9.47
N ILE A 83 -7.81 -10.20 -9.59
CA ILE A 83 -7.11 -9.27 -8.71
C ILE A 83 -7.58 -7.84 -8.95
N ALA A 84 -8.16 -7.25 -7.91
CA ALA A 84 -8.65 -5.88 -7.87
C ALA A 84 -7.60 -4.89 -7.39
N GLY A 85 -6.66 -5.34 -6.57
CA GLY A 85 -5.61 -4.52 -5.96
C GLY A 85 -4.82 -5.33 -4.94
N TYR A 86 -3.82 -4.70 -4.34
CA TYR A 86 -3.02 -5.32 -3.28
C TYR A 86 -2.39 -4.25 -2.40
N TYR A 87 -1.85 -4.68 -1.26
CA TYR A 87 -0.96 -3.87 -0.46
C TYR A 87 0.08 -4.70 0.27
N GLU A 88 1.21 -4.08 0.58
CA GLU A 88 2.27 -4.62 1.44
C GLU A 88 2.39 -3.77 2.70
N LEU A 89 2.54 -4.44 3.84
CA LEU A 89 2.91 -3.82 5.10
C LEU A 89 4.33 -4.21 5.47
N TYR A 90 5.16 -3.23 5.82
CA TYR A 90 6.57 -3.44 6.17
C TYR A 90 6.87 -2.86 7.55
N ARG A 91 7.44 -3.65 8.46
CA ARG A 91 7.70 -3.24 9.86
C ARG A 91 9.07 -3.72 10.38
N PRO A 92 10.18 -3.13 9.90
CA PRO A 92 11.53 -3.60 10.21
C PRO A 92 11.96 -3.34 11.67
N ASP A 93 11.39 -2.33 12.32
CA ASP A 93 11.73 -1.93 13.70
C ASP A 93 10.77 -2.49 14.76
N GLY A 94 9.80 -3.31 14.33
CA GLY A 94 8.80 -3.93 15.19
C GLY A 94 7.66 -3.03 15.68
N VAL A 95 7.68 -1.72 15.39
CA VAL A 95 6.69 -0.76 15.94
C VAL A 95 6.12 0.22 14.92
N ASN A 96 6.85 0.58 13.86
CA ASN A 96 6.41 1.50 12.81
C ASN A 96 6.06 0.72 11.52
N THR A 97 4.77 0.51 11.28
CA THR A 97 4.29 -0.20 10.10
C THR A 97 4.14 0.76 8.93
N GLU A 98 4.92 0.56 7.88
CA GLU A 98 4.80 1.26 6.59
C GLU A 98 3.77 0.55 5.70
N ILE A 99 2.84 1.29 5.11
CA ILE A 99 2.09 0.81 3.94
C ILE A 99 3.02 0.98 2.75
N LYS A 100 3.76 -0.07 2.40
CA LYS A 100 4.91 0.04 1.48
C LYS A 100 4.48 0.16 0.03
N TYR A 101 3.57 -0.70 -0.38
CA TYR A 101 2.88 -0.61 -1.67
C TYR A 101 1.40 -0.70 -1.43
N PHE A 102 0.64 0.06 -2.20
CA PHE A 102 -0.81 0.09 -2.12
C PHE A 102 -1.38 0.52 -3.46
N GLY A 103 -2.33 -0.24 -3.99
CA GLY A 103 -3.03 0.20 -5.19
C GLY A 103 -4.10 -0.74 -5.67
N LEU A 104 -4.83 -0.28 -6.68
CA LEU A 104 -5.82 -1.05 -7.43
C LEU A 104 -5.27 -1.32 -8.84
N SER A 105 -5.65 -2.45 -9.41
CA SER A 105 -5.45 -2.66 -10.84
C SER A 105 -6.29 -1.67 -11.64
N GLN A 106 -5.81 -1.25 -12.81
CA GLN A 106 -6.37 -0.15 -13.60
C GLN A 106 -7.90 -0.27 -13.82
N GLY A 107 -8.38 -1.47 -14.17
CA GLY A 107 -9.79 -1.74 -14.41
C GLY A 107 -10.69 -1.74 -13.16
N ASN A 108 -10.13 -1.51 -11.97
CA ASN A 108 -10.85 -1.46 -10.70
C ASN A 108 -10.83 -0.08 -10.03
N ILE A 109 -10.15 0.89 -10.63
CA ILE A 109 -10.22 2.30 -10.25
C ILE A 109 -11.64 2.84 -10.51
N GLY A 110 -12.12 3.74 -9.65
CA GLY A 110 -13.44 4.37 -9.79
C GLY A 110 -14.63 3.53 -9.27
N LYS A 111 -14.42 2.27 -8.86
CA LYS A 111 -15.47 1.40 -8.32
C LYS A 111 -15.74 1.57 -6.81
N GLY A 112 -15.10 2.57 -6.19
CA GLY A 112 -15.19 2.81 -4.75
C GLY A 112 -14.32 1.89 -3.88
N PHE A 113 -13.54 0.98 -4.46
CA PHE A 113 -12.70 0.01 -3.74
C PHE A 113 -11.53 0.64 -2.99
N GLY A 114 -10.94 1.73 -3.48
CA GLY A 114 -9.68 2.28 -2.93
C GLY A 114 -9.78 2.67 -1.45
N GLY A 115 -10.87 3.31 -1.04
CA GLY A 115 -11.08 3.66 0.37
C GLY A 115 -11.32 2.44 1.26
N ALA A 116 -11.99 1.41 0.75
CA ALA A 116 -12.24 0.16 1.49
C ALA A 116 -10.95 -0.65 1.65
N LEU A 117 -10.17 -0.79 0.57
CA LEU A 117 -8.87 -1.45 0.58
C LEU A 117 -7.90 -0.75 1.55
N LEU A 118 -7.85 0.58 1.53
CA LEU A 118 -7.00 1.33 2.45
C LEU A 118 -7.44 1.19 3.92
N SER A 119 -8.76 1.16 4.16
CA SER A 119 -9.28 0.91 5.51
C SER A 119 -8.84 -0.47 6.02
N GLN A 120 -8.87 -1.48 5.15
CA GLN A 120 -8.36 -2.81 5.48
C GLN A 120 -6.85 -2.83 5.71
N ALA A 121 -6.07 -2.11 4.91
CA ALA A 121 -4.62 -2.02 5.07
C ALA A 121 -4.24 -1.40 6.43
N ILE A 122 -4.88 -0.28 6.80
CA ILE A 122 -4.65 0.36 8.11
C ILE A 122 -5.11 -0.54 9.25
N THR A 123 -6.25 -1.22 9.11
CA THR A 123 -6.75 -2.18 10.11
C THR A 123 -5.74 -3.32 10.32
N SER A 124 -5.28 -3.96 9.24
CA SER A 124 -4.32 -5.05 9.28
C SER A 124 -2.97 -4.61 9.87
N ALA A 125 -2.56 -3.36 9.64
CA ALA A 125 -1.37 -2.79 10.25
C ALA A 125 -1.49 -2.65 11.77
N TRP A 126 -2.64 -2.23 12.28
CA TRP A 126 -2.92 -2.15 13.72
C TRP A 126 -3.12 -3.52 14.37
N GLU A 127 -3.66 -4.49 13.64
CA GLU A 127 -3.80 -5.88 14.10
C GLU A 127 -2.45 -6.60 14.20
N TRP A 128 -1.42 -6.12 13.49
CA TRP A 128 -0.06 -6.63 13.66
C TRP A 128 0.48 -6.25 15.05
N SER A 129 0.47 -7.22 15.97
CA SER A 129 0.83 -6.99 17.38
C SER A 129 2.17 -6.25 17.54
N GLY A 130 2.17 -5.20 18.36
CA GLY A 130 3.33 -4.33 18.59
C GLY A 130 3.35 -3.02 17.80
N THR A 131 2.45 -2.84 16.82
CA THR A 131 2.36 -1.58 16.06
C THR A 131 2.01 -0.40 16.98
N GLN A 132 2.81 0.65 16.90
CA GLN A 132 2.62 1.93 17.59
C GLN A 132 2.34 3.08 16.61
N ARG A 133 2.73 2.92 15.34
CA ARG A 133 2.51 3.90 14.29
C ARG A 133 2.26 3.19 12.96
N VAL A 134 1.31 3.70 12.19
CA VAL A 134 1.11 3.35 10.79
C VAL A 134 1.46 4.56 9.94
N TRP A 135 2.29 4.38 8.91
CA TRP A 135 2.72 5.50 8.06
C TRP A 135 2.81 5.10 6.59
N VAL A 136 2.83 6.11 5.73
CA VAL A 136 2.95 5.96 4.27
C VAL A 136 3.61 7.21 3.70
N HIS A 137 4.17 7.09 2.51
CA HIS A 137 4.49 8.24 1.68
C HIS A 137 3.84 8.10 0.31
N THR A 138 3.43 9.22 -0.27
CA THR A 138 2.84 9.32 -1.60
C THR A 138 3.31 10.61 -2.23
N CYS A 139 3.47 10.64 -3.56
CA CYS A 139 3.92 11.84 -4.24
C CYS A 139 2.93 12.31 -5.33
N THR A 140 3.15 13.51 -5.86
CA THR A 140 2.31 14.10 -6.91
C THR A 140 2.34 13.35 -8.24
N LEU A 141 3.21 12.35 -8.40
CA LEU A 141 3.24 11.45 -9.56
C LEU A 141 2.31 10.22 -9.38
N ASP A 142 1.89 9.92 -8.15
CA ASP A 142 0.93 8.86 -7.88
C ASP A 142 -0.47 9.26 -8.38
N HIS A 143 -1.44 8.37 -8.20
CA HIS A 143 -2.84 8.66 -8.50
C HIS A 143 -3.29 9.99 -7.85
N PRO A 144 -3.94 10.90 -8.60
CA PRO A 144 -4.42 12.20 -8.08
C PRO A 144 -5.32 12.15 -6.83
N ASN A 145 -5.86 10.97 -6.49
CA ASN A 145 -6.73 10.77 -5.34
C ASN A 145 -6.00 10.12 -4.15
N ALA A 146 -4.72 9.77 -4.27
CA ALA A 146 -3.97 9.04 -3.25
C ALA A 146 -3.91 9.82 -1.94
N LEU A 147 -3.37 11.05 -1.96
CA LEU A 147 -3.28 11.92 -0.78
C LEU A 147 -4.64 12.11 -0.10
N ASN A 148 -5.67 12.46 -0.89
CA ASN A 148 -7.02 12.65 -0.38
C ASN A 148 -7.61 11.37 0.22
N ASN A 149 -7.30 10.20 -0.34
CA ASN A 149 -7.75 8.91 0.20
C ASN A 149 -7.12 8.65 1.59
N TYR A 150 -5.81 8.86 1.74
CA TYR A 150 -5.13 8.71 3.03
C TYR A 150 -5.67 9.66 4.10
N MET A 151 -5.79 10.96 3.76
CA MET A 151 -6.33 11.95 4.68
C MET A 151 -7.79 11.66 5.05
N SER A 152 -8.60 11.23 4.08
CA SER A 152 -9.99 10.84 4.33
C SER A 152 -10.09 9.68 5.32
N ARG A 153 -9.11 8.78 5.39
CA ARG A 153 -9.06 7.65 6.34
C ARG A 153 -8.42 8.02 7.69
N GLY A 154 -8.11 9.29 7.92
CA GLY A 154 -7.67 9.82 9.21
C GLY A 154 -6.15 9.91 9.38
N MET A 155 -5.37 9.56 8.35
CA MET A 155 -3.92 9.81 8.37
C MET A 155 -3.64 11.31 8.26
N LYS A 156 -2.56 11.77 8.89
CA LYS A 156 -2.16 13.19 8.89
C LYS A 156 -0.79 13.36 8.25
N VAL A 157 -0.65 14.38 7.41
CA VAL A 157 0.66 14.79 6.88
C VAL A 157 1.52 15.28 8.04
N PHE A 158 2.74 14.75 8.17
CA PHE A 158 3.73 15.20 9.15
C PHE A 158 5.01 15.76 8.50
N LYS A 159 5.20 15.52 7.21
CA LYS A 159 6.36 16.00 6.44
C LYS A 159 6.01 16.11 4.95
N GLU A 160 6.59 17.12 4.30
CA GLU A 160 6.50 17.35 2.85
C GLU A 160 7.90 17.61 2.30
N GLU A 161 8.22 17.04 1.13
CA GLU A 161 9.51 17.25 0.44
C GLU A 161 9.28 17.49 -1.05
N THR A 162 9.92 18.52 -1.61
CA THR A 162 9.85 18.82 -3.05
C THR A 162 11.19 18.51 -3.71
N SER A 163 11.15 17.70 -4.76
CA SER A 163 12.33 17.25 -5.52
C SER A 163 12.19 17.59 -7.00
N ALA A 164 13.31 17.74 -7.70
CA ALA A 164 13.33 17.92 -9.16
C ALA A 164 13.15 16.58 -9.87
N LEU A 165 12.39 16.56 -10.97
CA LEU A 165 12.38 15.44 -11.92
C LEU A 165 13.72 15.44 -12.66
N THR A 166 14.49 14.36 -12.49
CA THR A 166 15.75 14.09 -13.19
C THR A 166 15.51 13.40 -14.52
#